data_AF-A0A9X1HFQ5-F1
#
_entry.id   AF-A0A9X1HFQ5-F1
#
_cell.length_a   1.000
_cell.length_b   1.000
_cell.length_c   1.000
_cell.angle_alpha   90.00
_cell.angle_beta   90.00
_cell.angle_gamma   90.00
#
_symmetry.space_group_name_H-M   'P 1'
#
loop_
_entity.id
_entity.type
_entity.pdbx_description
1 polymer ?
#
loop_
_entity_poly.entity_id
_entity_poly.type
_entity_poly.pdbx_seq_one_letter_code
_entity_poly.pdbx_strand_id
1 'polypeptide(L)'
;ISGALNDRFGPVRIVASGMLLTVISALLMGFANSALLFGIGRFLSGLALAPMLSGALVFQAAAFKNSQYTRLSSITYVVGNLGAVISVAPLELAIK
;
A
#
# COMPACT_ATOMS: atom_id res chain seq x y z
N ILE A 1 2.09 -5.78 14.01
CA ILE A 1 3.22 -4.84 14.18
C ILE A 1 2.91 -3.50 13.51
N SER A 2 2.47 -3.49 12.25
CA SER A 2 2.17 -2.27 11.50
C SER A 2 1.08 -1.38 12.11
N GLY A 3 0.04 -1.97 12.73
CA GLY A 3 -0.97 -1.22 13.50
C GLY A 3 -0.36 -0.44 14.67
N ALA A 4 0.47 -1.09 15.49
CA ALA A 4 1.15 -0.46 16.61
C ALA A 4 2.10 0.69 16.18
N LEU A 5 2.69 0.62 14.97
CA LEU A 5 3.47 1.74 14.42
C LEU A 5 2.60 2.96 14.11
N ASN A 6 1.45 2.73 13.47
CA ASN A 6 0.49 3.79 13.14
C ASN A 6 -0.08 4.44 14.40
N ASP A 7 -0.34 3.64 15.44
CA ASP A 7 -0.88 4.14 16.70
C ASP A 7 0.15 5.00 17.46
N ARG A 8 1.46 4.69 17.34
CA ARG A 8 2.52 5.39 18.08
C ARG A 8 3.04 6.65 17.41
N PHE A 9 3.14 6.66 16.08
CA PHE A 9 3.74 7.77 15.30
C PHE A 9 2.71 8.59 14.50
N GLY A 10 1.46 8.15 14.50
CA GLY A 10 0.37 8.74 13.76
C GLY A 10 0.23 8.11 12.36
N PRO A 11 -1.00 7.72 11.96
CA PRO A 11 -1.24 6.98 10.72
C PRO A 11 -0.82 7.76 9.48
N VAL A 12 -1.00 9.08 9.46
CA VAL A 12 -0.67 9.93 8.30
C VAL A 12 0.84 9.92 8.01
N ARG A 13 1.68 10.03 9.05
CA ARG A 13 3.14 10.09 8.87
C ARG A 13 3.70 8.75 8.38
N ILE A 14 3.23 7.64 8.95
CA ILE A 14 3.67 6.30 8.57
C ILE A 14 3.19 5.94 7.15
N VAL A 15 1.96 6.29 6.79
CA VAL A 15 1.46 6.04 5.43
C VAL A 15 2.22 6.89 4.41
N ALA A 16 2.49 8.17 4.71
CA ALA A 16 3.25 9.04 3.80
C ALA A 16 4.69 8.55 3.58
N SER A 17 5.39 8.14 4.65
CA SER A 17 6.73 7.56 4.51
C SER A 17 6.69 6.20 3.79
N GLY A 18 5.67 5.38 4.04
CA GLY A 18 5.40 4.15 3.31
C GLY A 18 5.24 4.40 1.81
N MET A 19 4.47 5.41 1.39
CA MET A 19 4.30 5.78 -0.02
C MET A 19 5.63 6.15 -0.69
N LEU A 20 6.48 6.94 -0.03
CA LEU A 20 7.82 7.27 -0.55
C LEU A 20 8.67 6.02 -0.70
N LEU A 21 8.63 5.11 0.27
CA LEU A 21 9.37 3.85 0.22
C LEU A 21 8.83 2.91 -0.87
N THR A 22 7.52 2.93 -1.14
CA THR A 22 6.91 2.22 -2.28
C THR A 22 7.45 2.72 -3.60
N VAL A 23 7.58 4.04 -3.80
CA VAL A 23 8.19 4.60 -5.02
C VAL A 23 9.64 4.14 -5.18
N ILE A 24 10.43 4.21 -4.10
CA ILE A 24 11.85 3.78 -4.13
C ILE A 24 11.96 2.29 -4.48
N SER A 25 11.15 1.44 -3.84
CA SER A 25 11.16 -0.01 -4.11
C SER A 25 10.72 -0.35 -5.54
N ALA A 26 9.71 0.36 -6.08
CA ALA A 26 9.27 0.19 -7.47
C ALA A 26 10.37 0.58 -8.46
N LEU A 27 11.08 1.69 -8.22
CA LEU A 27 12.23 2.10 -9.04
C LEU A 27 13.37 1.07 -8.97
N LEU A 28 13.70 0.60 -7.77
CA LEU A 28 14.74 -0.43 -7.59
C LEU A 28 14.42 -1.71 -8.36
N MET A 29 13.16 -2.15 -8.32
CA MET A 29 12.73 -3.34 -9.07
C MET A 29 12.68 -3.09 -10.58
N GLY A 30 12.25 -1.90 -11.03
CA GLY A 30 12.15 -1.55 -12.44
C GLY A 30 13.51 -1.45 -13.15
N PHE A 31 14.56 -1.03 -12.43
CA PHE A 31 15.93 -0.95 -12.94
C PHE A 31 16.83 -2.11 -12.47
N ALA A 32 16.25 -3.16 -11.87
CA ALA A 32 17.03 -4.27 -11.33
C ALA A 32 17.68 -5.10 -12.45
N ASN A 33 19.01 -5.09 -12.51
CA ASN A 33 19.79 -5.95 -13.40
C ASN A 33 20.27 -7.26 -12.72
N SER A 34 19.97 -7.43 -11.42
CA SER A 34 20.37 -8.62 -10.67
C SER A 34 19.24 -9.12 -9.76
N ALA A 35 19.19 -10.44 -9.55
CA ALA A 35 18.21 -11.07 -8.67
C ALA A 35 18.28 -10.55 -7.22
N LEU A 36 19.49 -10.22 -6.74
CA LEU A 36 19.69 -9.65 -5.42
C LEU A 36 19.04 -8.26 -5.30
N LEU A 37 19.26 -7.39 -6.29
CA LEU A 37 18.72 -6.04 -6.29
C LEU A 37 17.19 -6.05 -6.38
N PHE A 38 16.63 -6.94 -7.19
CA PHE A 38 15.19 -7.18 -7.25
C PHE A 38 14.63 -7.70 -5.91
N GLY A 39 15.35 -8.63 -5.26
CA GLY A 39 14.99 -9.16 -3.95
C GLY A 39 14.96 -8.09 -2.85
N ILE A 40 15.93 -7.18 -2.84
CA ILE A 40 15.95 -6.02 -1.94
C ILE A 40 14.75 -5.12 -2.20
N GLY A 41 14.47 -4.79 -3.46
CA GLY A 41 13.28 -4.01 -3.84
C GLY A 41 11.99 -4.69 -3.36
N ARG A 42 11.88 -6.01 -3.52
CA ARG A 42 10.72 -6.77 -3.06
C ARG A 42 10.56 -6.74 -1.54
N PHE A 43 11.65 -6.91 -0.80
CA PHE A 43 11.65 -6.81 0.66
C PHE A 43 11.18 -5.42 1.13
N LEU A 44 11.72 -4.35 0.52
CA LEU A 44 11.30 -2.98 0.80
C LEU A 44 9.83 -2.73 0.47
N SER A 45 9.33 -3.27 -0.66
CA SER A 45 7.92 -3.14 -1.03
C SER A 45 6.98 -3.76 0.01
N GLY A 46 7.34 -4.92 0.57
CA GLY A 46 6.58 -5.59 1.62
C GLY A 46 6.52 -4.77 2.91
N LEU A 47 7.67 -4.21 3.33
CA LEU A 47 7.74 -3.33 4.50
C LEU A 47 6.93 -2.03 4.31
N ALA A 48 7.03 -1.41 3.13
CA ALA A 48 6.36 -0.15 2.80
C ALA A 48 4.82 -0.29 2.80
N LEU A 49 4.31 -1.39 2.23
CA LEU A 49 2.88 -1.62 2.06
C LEU A 49 2.20 -2.13 3.35
N ALA A 50 2.95 -2.78 4.25
CA ALA A 50 2.42 -3.40 5.46
C ALA A 50 1.57 -2.48 6.38
N PRO A 51 1.91 -1.19 6.61
CA PRO A 51 1.09 -0.29 7.43
C PRO A 51 0.00 0.47 6.66
N MET A 52 -0.05 0.40 5.32
CA MET A 52 -0.91 1.29 4.54
C MET A 52 -2.40 1.07 4.81
N LEU A 53 -2.86 -0.18 4.75
CA LEU A 53 -4.27 -0.50 4.99
C LEU A 53 -4.66 -0.23 6.45
N SER A 54 -3.85 -0.69 7.41
CA SER A 54 -4.13 -0.42 8.82
C SER A 54 -4.11 1.07 9.14
N GLY A 55 -3.26 1.85 8.49
CA GLY A 55 -3.16 3.30 8.70
C GLY A 55 -4.38 4.03 8.16
N ALA A 56 -4.87 3.64 6.98
CA ALA A 56 -6.10 4.17 6.41
C ALA A 56 -7.31 3.86 7.31
N LEU A 57 -7.42 2.63 7.83
CA LEU A 57 -8.53 2.23 8.71
C LEU A 57 -8.46 2.95 10.07
N VAL A 58 -7.29 3.01 10.72
CA VAL A 58 -7.11 3.73 12.00
C VAL A 58 -7.43 5.21 11.82
N PHE A 59 -6.98 5.83 10.73
CA PHE A 59 -7.32 7.21 10.41
C PHE A 59 -8.82 7.40 10.22
N GLN A 60 -9.48 6.52 9.44
CA GLN A 60 -10.92 6.61 9.21
C GLN A 60 -11.73 6.42 10.50
N ALA A 61 -11.30 5.51 11.37
CA ALA A 61 -11.94 5.24 12.65
C ALA A 61 -11.79 6.43 13.63
N ALA A 62 -10.66 7.13 13.59
CA ALA A 62 -10.41 8.30 14.44
C ALA A 62 -11.08 9.59 13.92
N ALA A 63 -11.18 9.75 12.59
CA ALA A 63 -11.64 10.99 11.97
C ALA A 63 -13.15 11.03 11.65
N PHE A 64 -13.81 9.87 11.51
CA PHE A 64 -15.21 9.80 11.05
C PHE A 64 -16.12 9.02 12.01
N LYS A 65 -17.43 9.29 11.91
CA LYS A 65 -18.47 8.55 12.65
C LYS A 65 -18.54 7.09 12.15
N ASN A 66 -18.94 6.16 13.03
CA ASN A 66 -19.07 4.74 12.70
C ASN A 66 -19.90 4.44 11.43
N SER A 67 -20.98 5.18 11.18
CA SER A 67 -21.79 5.02 9.96
C SER A 67 -21.02 5.35 8.68
N GLN A 68 -20.08 6.29 8.74
CA GLN A 68 -19.22 6.67 7.61
C GLN A 68 -17.99 5.78 7.50
N TYR A 69 -17.48 5.26 8.63
CA TYR A 69 -16.35 4.32 8.64
C TYR A 69 -16.61 3.09 7.78
N THR A 70 -17.77 2.44 7.94
CA THR A 70 -18.13 1.25 7.13
C THR A 70 -18.18 1.58 5.65
N ARG A 71 -18.73 2.75 5.28
CA ARG A 71 -18.80 3.18 3.87
C ARG A 71 -17.42 3.49 3.29
N LEU A 72 -16.60 4.25 4.02
CA LEU A 72 -15.26 4.66 3.58
C LEU A 72 -14.31 3.47 3.45
N SER A 73 -14.29 2.58 4.45
CA SER A 73 -13.47 1.36 4.42
C SER A 73 -13.88 0.44 3.26
N SER A 74 -15.19 0.27 3.03
CA SER A 74 -15.69 -0.51 1.88
C SER A 74 -15.23 0.09 0.55
N ILE A 75 -15.30 1.41 0.39
CA ILE A 75 -14.77 2.10 -0.80
C ILE A 75 -13.26 1.87 -0.94
N THR A 76 -12.49 1.96 0.15
CA THR A 76 -11.05 1.68 0.15
C THR A 76 -10.75 0.28 -0.36
N TYR A 77 -11.49 -0.74 0.08
CA TYR A 77 -11.31 -2.11 -0.41
C TYR A 77 -11.70 -2.27 -1.88
N VAL A 78 -12.82 -1.69 -2.32
CA VAL A 78 -13.25 -1.76 -3.72
C VAL A 78 -12.20 -1.12 -4.63
N VAL A 79 -11.76 0.09 -4.30
CA VAL A 79 -10.73 0.81 -5.08
C VAL A 79 -9.41 0.04 -5.07
N GLY A 80 -8.99 -0.51 -3.93
CA GLY A 80 -7.76 -1.30 -3.83
C GLY A 80 -7.79 -2.56 -4.72
N ASN A 81 -8.89 -3.29 -4.72
CA ASN A 81 -9.04 -4.48 -5.57
C ASN A 81 -9.15 -4.11 -7.05
N LEU A 82 -9.88 -3.05 -7.40
CA LEU A 82 -9.95 -2.56 -8.78
C LEU A 82 -8.56 -2.15 -9.30
N GLY A 83 -7.77 -1.47 -8.47
CA GLY A 83 -6.38 -1.13 -8.82
C GLY A 83 -5.53 -2.36 -9.13
N ALA A 84 -5.68 -3.44 -8.35
CA ALA A 84 -4.99 -4.71 -8.61
C ALA A 84 -5.39 -5.33 -9.96
N VAL A 85 -6.70 -5.35 -10.27
CA VAL A 85 -7.20 -5.84 -11.56
C VAL A 85 -6.67 -5.00 -12.72
N ILE A 86 -6.78 -3.67 -12.63
CA ILE A 86 -6.33 -2.75 -13.70
C ILE A 86 -4.81 -2.82 -13.89
N SER A 87 -4.04 -3.13 -12.84
CA SER A 87 -2.58 -3.26 -12.96
C SER A 87 -2.14 -4.51 -13.72
N VAL A 88 -2.94 -5.58 -13.71
CA VAL A 88 -2.60 -6.87 -14.33
C VAL A 88 -3.32 -7.09 -15.66
N ALA A 89 -4.55 -6.62 -15.80
CA ALA A 89 -5.39 -6.88 -16.99
C ALA A 89 -4.78 -6.40 -18.33
N PRO A 90 -4.14 -5.22 -18.44
CA PRO A 90 -3.53 -4.78 -19.69
C PRO A 90 -2.35 -5.66 -20.11
N LEU A 91 -1.58 -6.16 -19.12
CA LEU A 91 -0.48 -7.06 -19.38
C LEU A 91 -1.00 -8.39 -19.93
N GLU A 92 -2.06 -8.94 -19.35
CA GLU A 92 -2.69 -10.16 -19.85
C GLU A 92 -3.23 -10.00 -21.28
N LEU A 93 -3.87 -8.87 -21.58
CA LEU A 93 -4.38 -8.58 -22.93
C LEU A 93 -3.25 -8.41 -23.97
N ALA A 94 -2.09 -7.90 -23.56
CA ALA A 94 -0.95 -7.67 -24.46
C ALA A 94 -0.18 -8.96 -24.82
N ILE A 95 -0.24 -9.99 -23.96
CA ILE A 95 0.47 -11.26 -24.16
C ILE A 95 -0.41 -12.28 -24.92
N LYS A 96 -1.73 -12.04 -24.98
CA LYS A 96 -2.74 -12.92 -25.60
C LYS A 96 -3.08 -12.48 -27.02
#